data_AF-A0A284RDD3-F1
#
_entry.id   AF-A0A284RDD3-F1
#
_cell.length_a   1.000
_cell.length_b   1.000
_cell.length_c   1.000
_cell.angle_alpha   90.00
_cell.angle_beta   90.00
_cell.angle_gamma   90.00
#
_symmetry.space_group_name_H-M   'P 1'
#
loop_
_entity.id
_entity.type
_entity.pdbx_description
1 polymer ?
#
loop_
_entity_poly.entity_id
_entity_poly.type
_entity_poly.pdbx_seq_one_letter_code
_entity_poly.pdbx_strand_id
1 'polypeptide(L)'
;MSSSNEYCLSTTPEPYESAPTPPDLTAEEYKALTAERAAEEEKYDEAVGKHEGWKAIKAKEAQAEALRMKEAARAAKLEVLKQQELEKEKERLRLEAEEKKRLRLEAKEKQWKLDLEKKKQEEVAAKKALEEAAAKKKQDDLDRERARQDEENEDLLAAAGVPPSGEDGDSKSDPADPKTAAMAELRRKRKIAERKKKAGSAETRKRKVRSTSLVESGEDGNASAGPLGPKHLKTEPEPTAQDKVFTGSGRCGKCRTDKAVCFIRSGVRTCQRCRVKKARCTFNKSGEDSSAAEGPNVLELLQDISSRLTRLEDKVDAIAGRMEDLVDDYDVDNEVKYPEDFIPKSVKAKFEASRLELRKAEDIYSEVLREVAKHRLDRDMALIKAEGLMALSSDLPPPIAATFKTSNSVS
;
A
#
# COMPACT_ATOMS: atom_id res chain seq x y z
N MET A 1 32.95 26.54 16.14
CA MET A 1 33.88 27.48 16.78
C MET A 1 34.08 26.98 18.21
N SER A 2 34.99 26.01 18.39
CA SER A 2 35.28 25.42 19.70
C SER A 2 36.52 26.12 20.24
N SER A 3 36.36 26.91 21.31
CA SER A 3 37.49 27.52 22.01
C SER A 3 38.26 26.42 22.75
N SER A 4 39.52 26.25 22.39
CA SER A 4 40.48 25.46 23.15
C SER A 4 40.75 26.17 24.47
N ASN A 5 40.05 25.74 25.52
CA ASN A 5 40.34 26.18 26.89
C ASN A 5 41.64 25.50 27.32
N GLU A 6 42.76 26.20 27.18
CA GLU A 6 44.03 25.84 27.77
C GLU A 6 43.86 25.75 29.29
N TYR A 7 43.81 24.53 29.81
CA TYR A 7 43.90 24.28 31.24
C TYR A 7 45.37 24.49 31.64
N CYS A 8 45.69 25.67 32.21
CA CYS A 8 46.96 25.91 32.89
C CYS A 8 47.08 24.95 34.09
N LEU A 9 47.88 23.89 33.93
CA LEU A 9 48.13 22.85 34.94
C LEU A 9 49.26 23.20 35.93
N SER A 10 49.62 24.46 36.09
CA SER A 10 50.84 24.86 36.81
C SER A 10 50.61 26.04 37.74
N THR A 11 49.87 25.79 38.81
CA THR A 11 50.03 26.54 40.07
C THR A 11 50.08 25.50 41.18
N THR A 12 51.27 24.95 41.42
CA THR A 12 51.58 24.36 42.72
C THR A 12 51.34 25.47 43.75
N PRO A 13 50.36 25.32 44.67
CA PRO A 13 50.17 26.29 45.73
C PRO A 13 51.48 26.39 46.50
N GLU A 14 52.00 27.60 46.67
CA GLU A 14 53.13 27.80 47.56
C GLU A 14 52.77 27.22 48.95
N PRO A 15 53.73 26.54 49.62
CA PRO A 15 53.51 26.04 50.97
C PRO A 15 52.99 27.19 51.83
N TYR A 16 51.86 26.98 52.49
CA TYR A 16 51.29 27.98 53.38
C TYR A 16 52.33 28.36 54.43
N GLU A 17 52.92 29.56 54.30
CA GLU A 17 53.80 30.11 55.33
C GLU A 17 52.96 30.23 56.60
N SER A 18 53.36 29.48 57.63
CA SER A 18 52.64 29.45 58.89
C SER A 18 52.60 30.88 59.45
N ALA A 19 51.41 31.44 59.55
CA ALA A 19 51.23 32.78 60.09
C ALA A 19 51.95 32.85 61.46
N PRO A 20 52.82 33.86 61.67
CA PRO A 20 53.59 33.97 62.90
C PRO A 20 52.64 33.96 64.08
N THR A 21 52.87 33.05 65.02
CA THR A 21 52.10 32.98 66.26
C THR A 21 52.27 34.33 66.96
N PRO A 22 51.19 35.07 67.23
CA PRO A 22 51.29 36.39 67.85
C PRO A 22 52.08 36.26 69.15
N PRO A 23 53.25 36.91 69.28
CA PRO A 23 53.95 36.95 70.55
C PRO A 23 53.05 37.73 71.52
N ASP A 24 52.87 37.20 72.73
CA ASP A 24 52.22 37.86 73.87
C ASP A 24 50.68 37.78 74.00
N LEU A 25 50.02 36.76 73.43
CA LEU A 25 48.62 36.46 73.80
C LEU A 25 48.56 35.70 75.13
N THR A 26 47.78 36.23 76.07
CA THR A 26 47.44 35.53 77.32
C THR A 26 46.53 34.33 77.04
N ALA A 27 46.51 33.36 77.95
CA ALA A 27 45.69 32.15 77.79
C ALA A 27 44.17 32.45 77.70
N GLU A 28 43.70 33.55 78.28
CA GLU A 28 42.30 33.98 78.15
C GLU A 28 41.99 34.57 76.78
N GLU A 29 42.88 35.40 76.23
CA GLU A 29 42.73 35.95 74.89
C GLU A 29 42.73 34.85 73.82
N TYR A 30 43.58 33.83 73.97
CA TYR A 30 43.56 32.65 73.08
C TYR A 30 42.24 31.89 73.15
N LYS A 31 41.68 31.69 74.36
CA LYS A 31 40.35 31.06 74.51
C LYS A 31 39.24 31.89 73.88
N ALA A 32 39.28 33.21 74.04
CA ALA A 32 38.32 34.12 73.42
C ALA A 32 38.37 34.05 71.89
N LEU A 33 39.57 34.12 71.30
CA LEU A 33 39.78 33.97 69.84
C LEU A 33 39.31 32.61 69.31
N THR A 34 39.54 31.54 70.07
CA THR A 34 39.09 30.20 69.68
C THR A 34 37.56 30.10 69.68
N ALA A 35 36.90 30.68 70.69
CA ALA A 35 35.44 30.73 70.76
C ALA A 35 34.83 31.61 69.66
N GLU A 36 35.44 32.76 69.36
CA GLU A 36 35.03 33.63 68.26
C GLU A 36 35.15 32.92 66.91
N ARG A 37 36.29 32.26 66.64
CA ARG A 37 36.50 31.48 65.43
C ARG A 37 35.47 30.37 65.27
N ALA A 38 35.17 29.63 66.35
CA ALA A 38 34.15 28.59 66.32
C ALA A 38 32.75 29.16 66.01
N ALA A 39 32.40 30.32 66.60
CA ALA A 39 31.14 30.99 66.31
C ALA A 39 31.05 31.55 64.87
N GLU A 40 32.18 31.97 64.30
CA GLU A 40 32.25 32.42 62.90
C GLU A 40 32.17 31.24 61.92
N GLU A 41 32.82 30.12 62.22
CA GLU A 41 32.74 28.87 61.45
C GLU A 41 31.30 28.31 61.42
N GLU A 42 30.60 28.31 62.55
CA GLU A 42 29.18 27.90 62.61
C GLU A 42 28.29 28.81 61.74
N LYS A 43 28.51 30.13 61.75
CA LYS A 43 27.79 31.07 60.88
C LYS A 43 28.11 30.84 59.40
N TYR A 44 29.36 30.51 59.08
CA TYR A 44 29.76 30.18 57.72
C TYR A 44 29.04 28.93 57.24
N ASP A 45 29.04 27.86 58.03
CA ASP A 45 28.34 26.61 57.71
C ASP A 45 26.83 26.83 57.52
N GLU A 46 26.20 27.65 58.37
CA GLU A 46 24.80 28.02 58.19
C GLU A 46 24.57 28.78 56.88
N ALA A 47 25.46 29.71 56.52
CA ALA A 47 25.39 30.45 55.26
C ALA A 47 25.58 29.55 54.03
N VAL A 48 26.53 28.60 54.09
CA VAL A 48 26.73 27.59 53.04
C VAL A 48 25.49 26.72 52.89
N GLY A 49 24.93 26.22 53.99
CA GLY A 49 23.70 25.42 53.98
C GLY A 49 22.52 26.17 53.36
N LYS A 50 22.33 27.45 53.69
CA LYS A 50 21.32 28.32 53.06
C LYS A 50 21.54 28.49 51.56
N HIS A 51 22.79 28.69 51.14
CA HIS A 51 23.14 28.86 49.73
C HIS A 51 22.95 27.56 48.93
N GLU A 52 23.30 26.40 49.48
CA GLU A 52 23.01 25.10 48.86
C GLU A 52 21.51 24.85 48.73
N GLY A 53 20.73 25.17 49.77
CA GLY A 53 19.27 25.11 49.72
C GLY A 53 18.68 25.98 48.61
N TRP A 54 19.17 27.22 48.48
CA TRP A 54 18.76 28.13 47.40
C TRP A 54 19.12 27.58 46.01
N LYS A 55 20.34 27.04 45.82
CA LYS A 55 20.75 26.38 44.57
C LYS A 55 19.84 25.21 44.22
N ALA A 56 19.48 24.38 45.19
CA ALA A 56 18.58 23.24 44.98
C ALA A 56 17.18 23.71 44.54
N ILE A 57 16.65 24.78 45.13
CA ILE A 57 15.37 25.37 44.72
C ILE A 57 15.45 25.88 43.28
N LYS A 58 16.52 26.61 42.93
CA LYS A 58 16.72 27.12 41.57
C LYS A 58 16.86 26.01 40.52
N ALA A 59 17.56 24.93 40.85
CA ALA A 59 17.66 23.77 39.96
C ALA A 59 16.29 23.12 39.70
N LYS A 60 15.45 22.99 40.74
CA LYS A 60 14.07 22.46 40.60
C LYS A 60 13.18 23.39 39.76
N GLU A 61 13.27 24.70 39.97
CA GLU A 61 12.54 25.71 39.18
C GLU A 61 12.89 25.62 37.69
N ALA A 62 14.19 25.57 37.36
CA ALA A 62 14.67 25.43 35.99
C ALA A 62 14.23 24.10 35.34
N GLN A 63 14.24 23.00 36.10
CA GLN A 63 13.75 21.70 35.61
C GLN A 63 12.24 21.74 35.32
N ALA A 64 11.44 22.37 36.18
CA ALA A 64 10.00 22.52 35.99
C ALA A 64 9.69 23.39 34.76
N GLU A 65 10.41 24.49 34.56
CA GLU A 65 10.27 25.33 33.35
C GLU A 65 10.66 24.58 32.07
N ALA A 66 11.76 23.82 32.09
CA ALA A 66 12.17 22.99 30.96
C ALA A 66 11.13 21.91 30.61
N LEU A 67 10.43 21.34 31.61
CA LEU A 67 9.32 20.41 31.38
C LEU A 67 8.11 21.12 30.77
N ARG A 68 7.70 22.27 31.30
CA ARG A 68 6.60 23.07 30.75
C ARG A 68 6.83 23.43 29.28
N MET A 69 8.05 23.82 28.92
CA MET A 69 8.40 24.14 27.52
C MET A 69 8.33 22.90 26.61
N LYS A 70 8.72 21.71 27.10
CA LYS A 70 8.60 20.45 26.34
C LYS A 70 7.14 20.06 26.12
N GLU A 71 6.28 20.25 27.14
CA GLU A 71 4.85 19.98 27.04
C GLU A 71 4.18 20.94 26.07
N ALA A 72 4.45 22.24 26.16
CA ALA A 72 3.96 23.24 25.22
C ALA A 72 4.39 22.94 23.78
N ALA A 73 5.65 22.55 23.57
CA ALA A 73 6.15 22.17 22.24
C ALA A 73 5.45 20.91 21.69
N ARG A 74 5.09 19.94 22.55
CA ARG A 74 4.32 18.75 22.13
C ARG A 74 2.87 19.11 21.81
N ALA A 75 2.24 19.97 22.60
CA ALA A 75 0.89 20.46 22.36
C ALA A 75 0.81 21.20 21.01
N ALA A 76 1.74 22.11 20.74
CA ALA A 76 1.81 22.83 19.47
C ALA A 76 2.00 21.88 18.26
N LYS A 77 2.85 20.85 18.38
CA LYS A 77 3.00 19.83 17.32
C LYS A 77 1.71 19.06 17.06
N LEU A 78 0.95 18.76 18.12
CA LEU A 78 -0.30 18.02 18.02
C LEU A 78 -1.41 18.88 17.37
N GLU A 79 -1.46 20.18 17.67
CA GLU A 79 -2.36 21.12 17.00
C GLU A 79 -2.06 21.24 15.50
N VAL A 80 -0.79 21.32 15.12
CA VAL A 80 -0.39 21.34 13.70
C VAL A 80 -0.84 20.07 12.97
N LEU A 81 -0.70 18.89 13.59
CA LEU A 81 -1.18 17.63 13.00
C LEU A 81 -2.70 17.62 12.84
N LYS A 82 -3.45 18.08 13.85
CA LYS A 82 -4.91 18.20 13.76
C LYS A 82 -5.35 19.14 12.64
N GLN A 83 -4.66 20.27 12.47
CA GLN A 83 -4.94 21.20 11.36
C GLN A 83 -4.68 20.55 10.00
N GLN A 84 -3.59 19.79 9.88
CA GLN A 84 -3.27 19.08 8.65
C GLN A 84 -4.31 18.00 8.31
N GLU A 85 -4.80 17.25 9.30
CA GLU A 85 -5.89 16.27 9.09
C GLU A 85 -7.19 16.95 8.64
N LEU A 86 -7.54 18.07 9.26
CA LEU A 86 -8.71 18.86 8.88
C LEU A 86 -8.60 19.38 7.43
N GLU A 87 -7.42 19.81 7.01
CA GLU A 87 -7.19 20.29 5.64
C GLU A 87 -7.33 19.16 4.61
N LYS A 88 -6.74 17.99 4.88
CA LYS A 88 -6.90 16.79 4.05
C LYS A 88 -8.36 16.35 3.93
N GLU A 89 -9.12 16.43 5.02
CA GLU A 89 -10.55 16.12 4.99
C GLU A 89 -11.34 17.11 4.14
N LYS A 90 -11.04 18.41 4.25
CA LYS A 90 -11.64 19.44 3.38
C LYS A 90 -11.32 19.20 1.90
N GLU A 91 -10.10 18.79 1.57
CA GLU A 91 -9.70 18.45 0.21
C GLU A 91 -10.47 17.22 -0.29
N ARG A 92 -10.58 16.16 0.51
CA ARG A 92 -11.37 14.96 0.20
C ARG A 92 -12.83 15.30 -0.11
N LEU A 93 -13.46 16.14 0.72
CA LEU A 93 -14.85 16.59 0.51
C LEU A 93 -15.01 17.43 -0.76
N ARG A 94 -14.01 18.25 -1.12
CA ARG A 94 -14.02 19.00 -2.39
C ARG A 94 -13.97 18.07 -3.60
N LEU A 95 -13.08 17.08 -3.58
CA LEU A 95 -12.96 16.08 -4.65
C LEU A 95 -14.26 15.27 -4.81
N GLU A 96 -14.87 14.83 -3.70
CA GLU A 96 -16.14 14.11 -3.73
C GLU A 96 -17.27 14.98 -4.31
N ALA A 97 -17.32 16.27 -3.96
CA ALA A 97 -18.31 17.19 -4.51
C ALA A 97 -18.10 17.43 -6.03
N GLU A 98 -16.85 17.49 -6.48
CA GLU A 98 -16.51 17.61 -7.91
C GLU A 98 -16.89 16.35 -8.69
N GLU A 99 -16.59 15.17 -8.15
CA GLU A 99 -17.00 13.89 -8.75
C GLU A 99 -18.52 13.78 -8.87
N LYS A 100 -19.28 14.13 -7.82
CA LYS A 100 -20.75 14.17 -7.87
C LYS A 100 -21.26 15.12 -8.95
N LYS A 101 -20.62 16.29 -9.12
CA LYS A 101 -20.98 17.22 -10.21
C LYS A 101 -20.71 16.60 -11.58
N ARG A 102 -19.56 15.95 -11.76
CA ARG A 102 -19.19 15.27 -13.01
C ARG A 102 -20.19 14.16 -13.36
N LEU A 103 -20.52 13.29 -12.40
CA LEU A 103 -21.51 12.22 -12.60
C LEU A 103 -22.89 12.78 -12.97
N ARG A 104 -23.30 13.89 -12.35
CA ARG A 104 -24.57 14.56 -12.69
C ARG A 104 -24.57 15.12 -14.11
N LEU A 105 -23.45 15.67 -14.58
CA LEU A 105 -23.32 16.15 -15.95
C LEU A 105 -23.34 14.98 -16.95
N GLU A 106 -22.64 13.89 -16.66
CA GLU A 106 -22.64 12.69 -17.50
C GLU A 106 -24.04 12.07 -17.61
N ALA A 107 -24.79 12.01 -16.50
CA ALA A 107 -26.17 11.53 -16.51
C ALA A 107 -27.08 12.40 -17.39
N LYS A 108 -26.93 13.74 -17.32
CA LYS A 108 -27.67 14.68 -18.19
C LYS A 108 -27.30 14.51 -19.66
N GLU A 109 -26.03 14.31 -19.97
CA GLU A 109 -25.58 14.07 -21.34
C GLU A 109 -26.15 12.76 -21.90
N LYS A 110 -26.14 11.68 -21.11
CA LYS A 110 -26.75 10.39 -21.49
C LYS A 110 -28.25 10.55 -21.74
N GLN A 111 -28.96 11.25 -20.86
CA GLN A 111 -30.38 11.52 -21.04
C GLN A 111 -30.65 12.30 -22.33
N TRP A 112 -29.88 13.36 -22.59
CA TRP A 112 -30.00 14.14 -23.82
C TRP A 112 -29.74 13.31 -25.08
N LYS A 113 -28.75 12.40 -25.06
CA LYS A 113 -28.48 11.46 -26.17
C LYS A 113 -29.66 10.53 -26.43
N LEU A 114 -30.27 9.98 -25.38
CA LEU A 114 -31.46 9.12 -25.49
C LEU A 114 -32.66 9.88 -26.06
N ASP A 115 -32.90 11.11 -25.60
CA ASP A 115 -33.99 11.94 -26.11
C ASP A 115 -33.78 12.29 -27.60
N LEU A 116 -32.54 12.56 -28.01
CA LEU A 116 -32.19 12.82 -29.40
C LEU A 116 -32.38 11.57 -30.27
N GLU A 117 -31.99 10.39 -29.80
CA GLU A 117 -32.18 9.12 -30.51
C GLU A 117 -33.67 8.79 -30.65
N LYS A 118 -34.46 8.96 -29.59
CA LYS A 118 -35.92 8.79 -29.62
C LYS A 118 -36.56 9.72 -30.65
N LYS A 119 -36.16 11.00 -30.68
CA LYS A 119 -36.66 11.97 -31.68
C LYS A 119 -36.33 11.55 -33.11
N LYS A 120 -35.13 11.01 -33.35
CA LYS A 120 -34.75 10.47 -34.67
C LYS A 120 -35.61 9.26 -35.06
N GLN A 121 -35.88 8.36 -34.12
CA GLN A 121 -36.76 7.20 -34.36
C GLN A 121 -38.20 7.64 -34.69
N GLU A 122 -38.73 8.63 -33.96
CA GLU A 122 -40.05 9.21 -34.23
C GLU A 122 -40.12 9.87 -35.62
N GLU A 123 -39.07 10.61 -36.03
CA GLU A 123 -39.00 11.21 -37.37
C GLU A 123 -38.96 10.15 -38.48
N VAL A 124 -38.17 9.08 -38.31
CA VAL A 124 -38.11 7.96 -39.26
C VAL A 124 -39.46 7.24 -39.35
N ALA A 125 -40.12 7.01 -38.23
CA ALA A 125 -41.45 6.40 -38.19
C ALA A 125 -42.50 7.29 -38.90
N ALA A 126 -42.45 8.60 -38.67
CA ALA A 126 -43.34 9.55 -39.35
C ALA A 126 -43.12 9.59 -40.86
N LYS A 127 -41.85 9.60 -41.33
CA LYS A 127 -41.52 9.51 -42.77
C LYS A 127 -42.04 8.22 -43.38
N LYS A 128 -41.82 7.08 -42.71
CA LYS A 128 -42.31 5.78 -43.19
C LYS A 128 -43.84 5.73 -43.28
N ALA A 129 -44.55 6.28 -42.30
CA ALA A 129 -46.01 6.36 -42.34
C ALA A 129 -46.53 7.23 -43.51
N LEU A 130 -45.84 8.33 -43.82
CA LEU A 130 -46.16 9.17 -44.99
C LEU A 130 -45.92 8.43 -46.32
N GLU A 131 -44.80 7.70 -46.43
CA GLU A 131 -44.52 6.87 -47.61
C GLU A 131 -45.53 5.74 -47.79
N GLU A 132 -45.89 5.03 -46.72
CA GLU A 132 -46.92 3.98 -46.74
C GLU A 132 -48.30 4.54 -47.12
N ALA A 133 -48.69 5.72 -46.61
CA ALA A 133 -49.93 6.38 -46.99
C ALA A 133 -49.95 6.80 -48.48
N ALA A 134 -48.82 7.30 -49.00
CA ALA A 134 -48.69 7.66 -50.41
C ALA A 134 -48.72 6.42 -51.32
N ALA A 135 -48.08 5.31 -50.91
CA ALA A 135 -48.12 4.04 -51.62
C ALA A 135 -49.54 3.46 -51.64
N LYS A 136 -50.26 3.50 -50.51
CA LYS A 136 -51.64 3.06 -50.43
C LYS A 136 -52.55 3.87 -51.36
N LYS A 137 -52.40 5.20 -51.39
CA LYS A 137 -53.16 6.05 -52.32
C LYS A 137 -52.90 5.69 -53.78
N LYS A 138 -51.64 5.45 -54.17
CA LYS A 138 -51.31 5.00 -55.53
C LYS A 138 -51.92 3.64 -55.88
N GLN A 139 -51.93 2.72 -54.92
CA GLN A 139 -52.58 1.41 -55.11
C GLN A 139 -54.10 1.57 -55.28
N ASP A 140 -54.74 2.38 -54.43
CA ASP A 140 -56.18 2.65 -54.53
C ASP A 140 -56.54 3.32 -55.89
N ASP A 141 -55.69 4.22 -56.40
CA ASP A 141 -55.87 4.84 -57.72
C ASP A 141 -55.71 3.82 -58.86
N LEU A 142 -54.74 2.91 -58.78
CA LEU A 142 -54.55 1.82 -59.76
C LEU A 142 -55.71 0.82 -59.75
N ASP A 143 -56.21 0.45 -58.58
CA ASP A 143 -57.32 -0.50 -58.44
C ASP A 143 -58.62 0.11 -58.99
N ARG A 144 -58.83 1.42 -58.82
CA ARG A 144 -59.94 2.14 -59.46
C ARG A 144 -59.82 2.19 -60.98
N GLU A 145 -58.63 2.39 -61.52
CA GLU A 145 -58.40 2.40 -62.97
C GLU A 145 -58.65 1.01 -63.58
N ARG A 146 -58.19 -0.04 -62.90
CA ARG A 146 -58.48 -1.43 -63.30
C ARG A 146 -59.97 -1.71 -63.30
N ALA A 147 -60.70 -1.30 -62.26
CA ALA A 147 -62.15 -1.48 -62.20
C ALA A 147 -62.88 -0.80 -63.38
N ARG A 148 -62.42 0.37 -63.83
CA ARG A 148 -62.95 1.03 -65.03
C ARG A 148 -62.65 0.25 -66.31
N GLN A 149 -61.43 -0.27 -66.45
CA GLN A 149 -61.07 -1.10 -67.61
C GLN A 149 -61.87 -2.41 -67.64
N ASP A 150 -62.13 -3.02 -66.49
CA ASP A 150 -62.95 -4.23 -66.39
C ASP A 150 -64.41 -3.93 -66.78
N GLU A 151 -64.97 -2.80 -66.35
CA GLU A 151 -66.31 -2.34 -66.77
C GLU A 151 -66.39 -2.07 -68.28
N GLU A 152 -65.40 -1.39 -68.86
CA GLU A 152 -65.30 -1.19 -70.31
C GLU A 152 -65.14 -2.52 -71.09
N ASN A 153 -64.39 -3.48 -70.54
CA ASN A 153 -64.22 -4.80 -71.14
C ASN A 153 -65.50 -5.64 -71.06
N GLU A 154 -66.26 -5.56 -69.96
CA GLU A 154 -67.56 -6.21 -69.84
C GLU A 154 -68.55 -5.67 -70.89
N ASP A 155 -68.59 -4.35 -71.08
CA ASP A 155 -69.40 -3.71 -72.13
C ASP A 155 -68.99 -4.17 -73.55
N LEU A 156 -67.69 -4.31 -73.81
CA LEU A 156 -67.17 -4.84 -75.08
C LEU A 156 -67.51 -6.33 -75.28
N LEU A 157 -67.46 -7.14 -74.23
CA LEU A 157 -67.84 -8.56 -74.29
C LEU A 157 -69.35 -8.73 -74.50
N ALA A 158 -70.17 -7.86 -73.90
CA ALA A 158 -71.61 -7.83 -74.13
C ALA A 158 -71.95 -7.44 -75.59
N ALA A 159 -71.21 -6.51 -76.20
CA ALA A 159 -71.37 -6.15 -77.61
C ALA A 159 -70.91 -7.25 -78.58
N ALA A 160 -69.99 -8.12 -78.17
CA ALA A 160 -69.45 -9.21 -78.99
C ALA A 160 -70.32 -10.49 -79.01
N GLY A 161 -71.39 -10.57 -78.20
CA GLY A 161 -72.36 -11.67 -78.26
C GLY A 161 -71.81 -13.05 -77.83
N VAL A 162 -70.89 -13.08 -76.86
CA VAL A 162 -70.33 -14.34 -76.33
C VAL A 162 -71.16 -14.82 -75.12
N PRO A 163 -71.68 -16.06 -75.11
CA PRO A 163 -72.50 -16.54 -74.01
C PRO A 163 -71.66 -16.91 -72.76
N PRO A 164 -72.19 -16.73 -71.54
CA PRO A 164 -71.48 -17.04 -70.30
C PRO A 164 -71.35 -18.56 -70.11
N SER A 165 -70.11 -19.06 -70.14
CA SER A 165 -69.78 -20.46 -69.85
C SER A 165 -69.77 -20.66 -68.33
N GLY A 166 -70.79 -21.34 -67.82
CA GLY A 166 -70.80 -21.84 -66.45
C GLY A 166 -69.85 -23.04 -66.32
N GLU A 167 -68.91 -22.96 -65.39
CA GLU A 167 -68.04 -24.08 -65.07
C GLU A 167 -68.01 -24.28 -63.54
N ASP A 168 -68.81 -25.26 -63.12
CA ASP A 168 -68.77 -25.91 -61.82
C ASP A 168 -67.46 -26.72 -61.71
N GLY A 169 -66.64 -26.39 -60.73
CA GLY A 169 -65.35 -27.05 -60.50
C GLY A 169 -65.04 -27.19 -59.01
N ASP A 170 -65.66 -28.18 -58.38
CA ASP A 170 -65.27 -28.73 -57.08
C ASP A 170 -63.81 -29.22 -57.15
N SER A 171 -62.89 -28.48 -56.54
CA SER A 171 -61.48 -28.85 -56.40
C SER A 171 -61.09 -28.85 -54.93
N LYS A 172 -61.33 -30.02 -54.34
CA LYS A 172 -60.69 -30.54 -53.14
C LYS A 172 -59.17 -30.61 -53.38
N SER A 173 -58.43 -29.59 -52.95
CA SER A 173 -56.97 -29.63 -52.92
C SER A 173 -56.44 -29.24 -51.55
N ASP A 174 -55.93 -30.25 -50.86
CA ASP A 174 -54.84 -30.18 -49.89
C ASP A 174 -53.89 -31.33 -50.30
N PRO A 175 -52.55 -31.22 -50.21
CA PRO A 175 -51.85 -30.57 -49.12
C PRO A 175 -50.65 -29.67 -49.51
N ALA A 176 -50.35 -28.72 -48.63
CA ALA A 176 -49.01 -28.19 -48.38
C ALA A 176 -48.21 -27.69 -49.61
N ASP A 177 -48.45 -26.42 -49.96
CA ASP A 177 -47.50 -25.62 -50.73
C ASP A 177 -46.10 -25.68 -50.04
N PRO A 178 -45.05 -26.22 -50.69
CA PRO A 178 -43.69 -26.31 -50.15
C PRO A 178 -43.18 -24.99 -49.58
N LYS A 179 -43.68 -23.86 -50.10
CA LYS A 179 -43.33 -22.51 -49.64
C LYS A 179 -43.85 -22.22 -48.23
N THR A 180 -45.05 -22.71 -47.90
CA THR A 180 -45.62 -22.56 -46.54
C THR A 180 -44.93 -23.48 -45.53
N ALA A 181 -44.54 -24.69 -45.93
CA ALA A 181 -43.74 -25.59 -45.10
C ALA A 181 -42.34 -25.02 -44.80
N ALA A 182 -41.66 -24.45 -45.80
CA ALA A 182 -40.34 -23.83 -45.62
C ALA A 182 -40.39 -22.60 -44.70
N MET A 183 -41.44 -21.77 -44.81
CA MET A 183 -41.63 -20.61 -43.94
C MET A 183 -41.95 -20.99 -42.49
N ALA A 184 -42.69 -22.10 -42.28
CA ALA A 184 -42.94 -22.64 -40.95
C ALA A 184 -41.66 -23.21 -40.30
N GLU A 185 -40.79 -23.85 -41.07
CA GLU A 185 -39.50 -24.38 -40.58
C GLU A 185 -38.51 -23.26 -40.20
N LEU A 186 -38.44 -22.18 -41.00
CA LEU A 186 -37.65 -20.99 -40.69
C LEU A 186 -38.09 -20.31 -39.39
N ARG A 187 -39.42 -20.23 -39.15
CA ARG A 187 -39.99 -19.71 -37.90
C ARG A 187 -39.64 -20.59 -36.69
N ARG A 188 -39.57 -21.92 -36.84
CA ARG A 188 -39.10 -22.82 -35.78
C ARG A 188 -37.61 -22.64 -35.47
N LYS A 189 -36.76 -22.52 -36.49
CA LYS A 189 -35.30 -22.33 -36.30
C LYS A 189 -34.95 -21.02 -35.58
N ARG A 190 -35.66 -19.91 -35.86
CA ARG A 190 -35.47 -18.63 -35.13
C ARG A 190 -35.78 -18.74 -33.64
N LYS A 191 -36.83 -19.45 -33.23
CA LYS A 191 -37.21 -19.59 -31.81
C LYS A 191 -36.19 -20.39 -30.98
N ILE A 192 -35.45 -21.31 -31.61
CA ILE A 192 -34.43 -22.12 -30.92
C ILE A 192 -33.14 -21.31 -30.68
N ALA A 193 -32.76 -20.45 -31.63
CA ALA A 193 -31.60 -19.57 -31.48
C ALA A 193 -31.80 -18.50 -30.38
N GLU A 194 -33.03 -18.00 -30.22
CA GLU A 194 -33.36 -16.98 -29.23
C GLU A 194 -33.36 -17.51 -27.79
N ARG A 195 -33.73 -18.78 -27.59
CA ARG A 195 -33.70 -19.43 -26.26
C ARG A 195 -32.29 -19.81 -25.79
N LYS A 196 -31.31 -19.95 -26.69
CA LYS A 196 -29.92 -20.27 -26.33
C LYS A 196 -29.13 -19.08 -25.74
N LYS A 197 -29.63 -17.84 -25.84
CA LYS A 197 -28.95 -16.66 -25.28
C LYS A 197 -29.28 -16.36 -23.81
N LYS A 198 -30.20 -17.10 -23.17
CA LYS A 198 -30.64 -16.84 -21.77
C LYS A 198 -30.24 -17.91 -20.74
N ALA A 199 -29.49 -18.95 -21.12
CA ALA A 199 -29.03 -19.98 -20.18
C ALA A 199 -27.50 -20.08 -20.18
N GLY A 200 -26.85 -19.38 -19.25
CA GLY A 200 -25.39 -19.43 -19.14
C GLY A 200 -24.79 -18.47 -18.12
N SER A 201 -25.15 -18.59 -16.85
CA SER A 201 -24.30 -18.13 -15.74
C SER A 201 -24.41 -19.13 -14.60
N ALA A 202 -23.81 -20.31 -14.82
CA ALA A 202 -23.66 -21.36 -13.82
C ALA A 202 -22.36 -21.12 -13.02
N GLU A 203 -22.55 -20.61 -11.82
CA GLU A 203 -21.87 -20.92 -10.56
C GLU A 203 -20.62 -21.82 -10.66
N THR A 204 -19.43 -21.23 -10.54
CA THR A 204 -18.16 -21.95 -10.44
C THR A 204 -17.94 -22.48 -9.03
N ARG A 205 -17.89 -23.81 -8.96
CA ARG A 205 -17.52 -24.69 -7.83
C ARG A 205 -16.26 -24.24 -7.08
N LYS A 206 -16.39 -24.18 -5.75
CA LYS A 206 -15.30 -24.20 -4.75
C LYS A 206 -14.43 -25.47 -4.89
N ARG A 207 -13.12 -25.30 -5.08
CA ARG A 207 -12.11 -26.36 -4.89
C ARG A 207 -11.67 -26.38 -3.42
N LYS A 208 -11.87 -27.51 -2.75
CA LYS A 208 -11.21 -27.85 -1.47
C LYS A 208 -9.79 -28.29 -1.77
N VAL A 209 -8.79 -27.66 -1.16
CA VAL A 209 -7.43 -28.17 -1.08
C VAL A 209 -7.14 -28.53 0.37
N ARG A 210 -6.77 -29.79 0.57
CA ARG A 210 -6.38 -30.42 1.84
C ARG A 210 -4.85 -30.47 1.82
N SER A 211 -4.18 -29.87 2.81
CA SER A 211 -2.74 -30.06 2.98
C SER A 211 -2.39 -30.21 4.45
N THR A 212 -2.06 -31.46 4.79
CA THR A 212 -1.32 -31.93 5.96
C THR A 212 0.18 -31.75 5.72
N SER A 213 0.92 -31.21 6.68
CA SER A 213 2.26 -31.73 6.98
C SER A 213 2.70 -31.35 8.40
N LEU A 214 3.22 -32.38 9.06
CA LEU A 214 3.77 -32.48 10.40
C LEU A 214 5.29 -32.51 10.21
N VAL A 215 6.05 -31.63 10.86
CA VAL A 215 7.50 -31.80 11.02
C VAL A 215 7.92 -31.38 12.43
N GLU A 216 8.73 -32.24 13.01
CA GLU A 216 9.14 -32.36 14.40
C GLU A 216 10.04 -31.25 14.94
N SER A 217 9.97 -31.19 16.28
CA SER A 217 10.82 -30.51 17.24
C SER A 217 12.30 -30.88 17.12
N GLY A 218 13.16 -29.87 17.25
CA GLY A 218 14.60 -30.02 17.47
C GLY A 218 15.02 -29.16 18.67
N GLU A 219 15.32 -29.84 19.76
CA GLU A 219 15.78 -29.36 21.07
C GLU A 219 17.29 -28.99 21.03
N ASP A 220 17.84 -28.62 22.19
CA ASP A 220 19.26 -28.30 22.50
C ASP A 220 19.69 -26.83 22.31
N GLY A 221 20.36 -26.16 23.25
CA GLY A 221 20.83 -26.54 24.58
C GLY A 221 21.40 -25.29 25.27
N ASN A 222 21.13 -25.18 26.56
CA ASN A 222 21.69 -24.15 27.45
C ASN A 222 23.17 -24.45 27.74
N ALA A 223 24.03 -23.43 27.62
CA ALA A 223 25.36 -23.45 28.24
C ALA A 223 25.73 -22.06 28.75
N SER A 224 25.82 -21.97 30.08
CA SER A 224 26.36 -20.88 30.87
C SER A 224 27.88 -20.80 30.71
N ALA A 225 28.43 -19.59 30.54
CA ALA A 225 29.84 -19.30 30.77
C ALA A 225 30.04 -17.84 31.18
N GLY A 226 30.71 -17.63 32.31
CA GLY A 226 30.88 -16.34 32.99
C GLY A 226 31.91 -15.39 32.38
N PRO A 227 32.14 -14.22 33.02
CA PRO A 227 32.88 -13.11 32.43
C PRO A 227 34.39 -13.28 32.58
N LEU A 228 35.11 -13.38 31.45
CA LEU A 228 36.57 -13.29 31.39
C LEU A 228 36.99 -11.86 31.00
N GLY A 229 37.94 -11.31 31.77
CA GLY A 229 38.43 -9.94 31.65
C GLY A 229 39.17 -9.60 30.34
N PRO A 230 39.47 -8.31 30.12
CA PRO A 230 39.90 -7.78 28.83
C PRO A 230 41.35 -8.19 28.52
N LYS A 231 41.53 -9.16 27.63
CA LYS A 231 42.83 -9.45 26.99
C LYS A 231 43.16 -8.36 25.98
N HIS A 232 44.34 -7.77 26.14
CA HIS A 232 44.94 -6.80 25.22
C HIS A 232 44.80 -7.23 23.75
N LEU A 233 44.22 -6.34 22.94
CA LEU A 233 44.06 -6.52 21.50
C LEU A 233 45.44 -6.33 20.83
N LYS A 234 45.95 -7.41 20.23
CA LYS A 234 47.05 -7.36 19.27
C LYS A 234 46.67 -6.44 18.11
N THR A 235 47.57 -5.52 17.77
CA THR A 235 47.45 -4.59 16.66
C THR A 235 47.16 -5.34 15.35
N GLU A 236 46.14 -4.86 14.63
CA GLU A 236 45.59 -5.49 13.43
C GLU A 236 46.58 -5.39 12.25
N PRO A 237 46.78 -6.46 11.45
CA PRO A 237 47.59 -6.38 10.24
C PRO A 237 46.87 -5.57 9.16
N GLU A 238 47.58 -4.56 8.63
CA GLU A 238 47.11 -3.64 7.61
C GLU A 238 46.66 -4.39 6.32
N PRO A 239 45.57 -3.98 5.66
CA PRO A 239 45.15 -4.58 4.40
C PRO A 239 46.28 -4.48 3.37
N THR A 240 46.65 -5.62 2.79
CA THR A 240 47.72 -5.72 1.80
C THR A 240 47.17 -5.27 0.44
N ALA A 241 48.01 -4.67 -0.41
CA ALA A 241 47.60 -4.08 -1.70
C ALA A 241 46.90 -5.03 -2.70
N GLN A 242 46.86 -6.34 -2.41
CA GLN A 242 46.17 -7.35 -3.23
C GLN A 242 44.71 -7.62 -2.79
N ASP A 243 44.29 -7.15 -1.61
CA ASP A 243 42.92 -7.36 -1.11
C ASP A 243 41.94 -6.46 -1.90
N LYS A 244 41.06 -7.05 -2.70
CA LYS A 244 39.99 -6.31 -3.39
C LYS A 244 38.95 -5.86 -2.36
N VAL A 245 38.85 -4.55 -2.16
CA VAL A 245 37.91 -3.91 -1.25
C VAL A 245 36.58 -3.66 -1.98
N PHE A 246 35.50 -4.24 -1.46
CA PHE A 246 34.15 -3.99 -1.97
C PHE A 246 33.35 -3.17 -0.96
N THR A 247 32.91 -1.99 -1.39
CA THR A 247 31.99 -1.12 -0.65
C THR A 247 30.57 -1.40 -1.13
N GLY A 248 30.01 -2.54 -0.73
CA GLY A 248 28.62 -2.91 -1.06
C GLY A 248 27.60 -2.27 -0.11
N SER A 249 26.39 -2.00 -0.61
CA SER A 249 25.26 -1.48 0.19
C SER A 249 24.58 -2.54 1.08
N GLY A 250 24.97 -3.81 0.96
CA GLY A 250 24.37 -4.91 1.70
C GLY A 250 24.76 -4.98 3.19
N ARG A 251 23.86 -5.48 4.02
CA ARG A 251 24.11 -5.79 5.44
C ARG A 251 24.73 -7.19 5.57
N CYS A 252 25.83 -7.38 6.32
CA CYS A 252 26.31 -8.74 6.61
C CYS A 252 25.30 -9.46 7.53
N GLY A 253 24.77 -10.61 7.11
CA GLY A 253 23.73 -11.34 7.85
C GLY A 253 24.14 -11.75 9.28
N LYS A 254 25.45 -11.90 9.53
CA LYS A 254 25.98 -12.28 10.85
C LYS A 254 26.10 -11.10 11.81
N CYS A 255 26.67 -9.97 11.38
CA CYS A 255 26.95 -8.84 12.27
C CYS A 255 25.96 -7.68 12.13
N ARG A 256 24.98 -7.80 11.21
CA ARG A 256 23.91 -6.82 10.90
C ARG A 256 24.41 -5.37 10.74
N THR A 257 25.68 -5.21 10.36
CA THR A 257 26.28 -3.89 10.21
C THR A 257 26.05 -3.40 8.79
N ASP A 258 25.48 -2.21 8.68
CA ASP A 258 25.19 -1.56 7.40
C ASP A 258 26.48 -1.01 6.81
N LYS A 259 26.63 -1.08 5.48
CA LYS A 259 27.78 -0.52 4.74
C LYS A 259 29.13 -1.08 5.19
N ALA A 260 29.18 -2.34 5.62
CA ALA A 260 30.43 -2.93 6.07
C ALA A 260 31.38 -3.16 4.88
N VAL A 261 32.60 -2.64 4.98
CA VAL A 261 33.67 -2.90 4.02
C VAL A 261 33.94 -4.41 3.98
N CYS A 262 33.78 -5.00 2.80
CA CYS A 262 33.97 -6.44 2.58
C CYS A 262 35.26 -6.68 1.82
N PHE A 263 36.05 -7.63 2.32
CA PHE A 263 37.27 -8.08 1.66
C PHE A 263 37.01 -9.44 1.01
N ILE A 264 37.53 -9.63 -0.21
CA ILE A 264 37.57 -10.93 -0.87
C ILE A 264 38.99 -11.47 -0.79
N ARG A 265 39.18 -12.52 0.00
CA ARG A 265 40.45 -13.27 0.02
C ARG A 265 40.17 -14.71 -0.34
N SER A 266 40.80 -15.20 -1.41
CA SER A 266 40.65 -16.59 -1.88
C SER A 266 39.18 -17.02 -2.16
N GLY A 267 38.36 -16.11 -2.69
CA GLY A 267 36.95 -16.39 -3.02
C GLY A 267 35.96 -16.31 -1.85
N VAL A 268 36.43 -16.06 -0.62
CA VAL A 268 35.55 -15.89 0.55
C VAL A 268 35.35 -14.40 0.83
N ARG A 269 34.11 -13.94 0.91
CA ARG A 269 33.75 -12.57 1.31
C ARG A 269 33.63 -12.50 2.84
N THR A 270 34.42 -11.66 3.49
CA THR A 270 34.28 -11.39 4.93
C THR A 270 34.17 -9.88 5.18
N CYS A 271 33.21 -9.44 5.99
CA CYS A 271 33.19 -8.05 6.45
C CYS A 271 34.25 -7.83 7.53
N GLN A 272 34.75 -6.60 7.66
CA GLN A 272 35.80 -6.24 8.63
C GLN A 272 35.48 -6.74 10.05
N ARG A 273 34.23 -6.55 10.51
CA ARG A 273 33.80 -6.96 11.85
C ARG A 273 33.80 -8.49 12.05
N CYS A 274 33.48 -9.26 11.00
CA CYS A 274 33.54 -10.73 11.04
C CYS A 274 34.99 -11.24 10.93
N ARG A 275 35.86 -10.52 10.20
CA ARG A 275 37.31 -10.81 10.11
C ARG A 275 37.97 -10.73 11.48
N VAL A 276 37.74 -9.65 12.24
CA VAL A 276 38.28 -9.47 13.60
C VAL A 276 37.83 -10.61 14.52
N LYS A 277 36.57 -11.04 14.40
CA LYS A 277 36.01 -12.12 15.23
C LYS A 277 36.32 -13.54 14.73
N LYS A 278 37.07 -13.70 13.63
CA LYS A 278 37.29 -14.99 12.93
C LYS A 278 36.00 -15.75 12.64
N ALA A 279 34.90 -15.02 12.45
CA ALA A 279 33.60 -15.61 12.13
C ALA A 279 33.43 -15.66 10.61
N ARG A 280 32.93 -16.78 10.08
CA ARG A 280 32.46 -16.83 8.68
C ARG A 280 31.28 -15.86 8.52
N CYS A 281 31.40 -14.84 7.65
CA CYS A 281 30.26 -14.03 7.24
C CYS A 281 29.57 -14.76 6.08
N THR A 282 28.31 -15.12 6.27
CA THR A 282 27.43 -15.48 5.16
C THR A 282 26.91 -14.17 4.59
N PHE A 283 27.58 -13.65 3.56
CA PHE A 283 26.95 -12.63 2.75
C PHE A 283 25.91 -13.37 1.92
N ASN A 284 24.62 -13.09 2.16
CA ASN A 284 23.59 -13.60 1.27
C ASN A 284 23.97 -13.11 -0.12
N LYS A 285 24.24 -14.05 -1.03
CA LYS A 285 24.40 -13.72 -2.45
C LYS A 285 23.07 -13.10 -2.86
N SER A 286 22.99 -11.77 -2.87
CA SER A 286 21.92 -11.08 -3.57
C SER A 286 22.10 -11.48 -5.02
N GLY A 287 21.25 -12.40 -5.47
CA GLY A 287 21.36 -13.07 -6.75
C GLY A 287 21.39 -12.06 -7.89
N GLU A 288 22.46 -12.11 -8.67
CA GLU A 288 22.50 -11.52 -10.01
C GLU A 288 21.99 -12.53 -11.06
N ASP A 289 21.61 -13.74 -10.65
CA ASP A 289 21.10 -14.83 -11.52
C ASP A 289 19.61 -15.21 -11.25
N SER A 290 18.79 -14.32 -10.68
CA SER A 290 17.40 -14.64 -10.30
C SER A 290 16.37 -14.45 -11.42
N SER A 291 16.64 -14.95 -12.63
CA SER A 291 15.71 -14.81 -13.77
C SER A 291 14.73 -15.98 -13.97
N ALA A 292 14.51 -16.86 -12.99
CA ALA A 292 13.68 -18.06 -13.24
C ALA A 292 12.84 -18.61 -12.06
N ALA A 293 12.71 -17.91 -10.93
CA ALA A 293 11.88 -18.36 -9.81
C ALA A 293 10.92 -17.27 -9.31
N GLU A 294 10.29 -16.53 -10.23
CA GLU A 294 9.08 -15.76 -9.94
C GLU A 294 7.88 -16.73 -9.95
N GLY A 295 6.97 -16.62 -8.97
CA GLY A 295 5.61 -17.12 -9.17
C GLY A 295 4.79 -17.41 -7.92
N PRO A 296 5.16 -18.39 -7.06
CA PRO A 296 4.21 -18.88 -6.04
C PRO A 296 4.22 -18.09 -4.73
N ASN A 297 5.39 -17.60 -4.30
CA ASN A 297 5.59 -17.23 -2.90
C ASN A 297 4.90 -15.90 -2.49
N VAL A 298 4.83 -14.92 -3.39
CA VAL A 298 4.21 -13.61 -3.06
C VAL A 298 2.68 -13.72 -2.93
N LEU A 299 2.03 -14.52 -3.78
CA LEU A 299 0.57 -14.72 -3.71
C LEU A 299 0.19 -15.53 -2.47
N GLU A 300 0.96 -16.55 -2.12
CA GLU A 300 0.76 -17.31 -0.87
C GLU A 300 0.94 -16.43 0.37
N LEU A 301 1.94 -15.54 0.36
CA LEU A 301 2.16 -14.60 1.46
C LEU A 301 1.04 -13.55 1.56
N LEU A 302 0.56 -13.02 0.43
CA LEU A 302 -0.59 -12.11 0.42
C LEU A 302 -1.86 -12.82 0.94
N GLN A 303 -2.05 -14.09 0.57
CA GLN A 303 -3.19 -14.88 1.04
C GLN A 303 -3.09 -15.19 2.55
N ASP A 304 -1.89 -15.49 3.07
CA ASP A 304 -1.65 -15.64 4.52
C ASP A 304 -1.99 -14.35 5.25
N ILE A 305 -1.49 -13.20 4.77
CA ILE A 305 -1.77 -11.89 5.37
C ILE A 305 -3.27 -11.59 5.37
N SER A 306 -3.96 -11.78 4.24
CA SER A 306 -5.41 -11.61 4.17
C SER A 306 -6.13 -12.50 5.18
N SER A 307 -5.74 -13.77 5.31
CA SER A 307 -6.37 -14.69 6.27
C SER A 307 -6.17 -14.25 7.73
N ARG A 308 -5.00 -13.69 8.06
CA ARG A 308 -4.67 -13.18 9.40
C ARG A 308 -5.44 -11.90 9.71
N LEU A 309 -5.65 -11.03 8.72
CA LEU A 309 -6.46 -9.83 8.86
C LEU A 309 -7.93 -10.17 9.11
N THR A 310 -8.52 -11.07 8.32
CA THR A 310 -9.92 -11.51 8.53
C THR A 310 -10.11 -12.13 9.91
N ARG A 311 -9.19 -12.99 10.35
CA ARG A 311 -9.26 -13.58 11.70
C ARG A 311 -9.18 -12.52 12.81
N LEU A 312 -8.48 -11.41 12.57
CA LEU A 312 -8.33 -10.36 13.56
C LEU A 312 -9.54 -9.42 13.57
N GLU A 313 -10.15 -9.17 12.42
CA GLU A 313 -11.46 -8.51 12.28
C GLU A 313 -12.54 -9.27 13.07
N ASP A 314 -12.65 -10.60 12.86
CA ASP A 314 -13.57 -11.46 13.62
C ASP A 314 -13.36 -11.36 15.16
N LYS A 315 -12.10 -11.22 15.61
CA LYS A 315 -11.77 -11.06 17.04
C LYS A 315 -12.20 -9.69 17.57
N VAL A 316 -12.04 -8.63 16.78
CA VAL A 316 -12.44 -7.28 17.15
C VAL A 316 -13.96 -7.20 17.25
N ASP A 317 -14.68 -7.76 16.27
CA ASP A 317 -16.15 -7.83 16.29
C ASP A 317 -16.65 -8.60 17.51
N ALA A 318 -16.02 -9.72 17.85
CA ALA A 318 -16.37 -10.49 19.04
C ALA A 318 -16.06 -9.76 20.36
N ILE A 319 -15.13 -8.81 20.38
CA ILE A 319 -14.86 -7.95 21.54
C ILE A 319 -15.87 -6.79 21.59
N ALA A 320 -16.20 -6.21 20.43
CA ALA A 320 -17.18 -5.14 20.30
C ALA A 320 -18.57 -5.60 20.76
N GLY A 321 -19.04 -6.77 20.29
CA GLY A 321 -20.32 -7.33 20.75
C GLY A 321 -20.36 -7.59 22.25
N ARG A 322 -19.25 -8.07 22.85
CA ARG A 322 -19.16 -8.22 24.31
C ARG A 322 -19.18 -6.89 25.06
N MET A 323 -18.67 -5.82 24.46
CA MET A 323 -18.73 -4.48 25.04
C MET A 323 -20.14 -3.91 24.94
N GLU A 324 -20.86 -4.14 23.84
CA GLU A 324 -22.28 -3.77 23.68
C GLU A 324 -23.14 -4.47 24.74
N ASP A 325 -22.99 -5.79 24.89
CA ASP A 325 -23.70 -6.57 25.93
C ASP A 325 -23.43 -5.99 27.34
N LEU A 326 -22.18 -5.60 27.63
CA LEU A 326 -21.77 -5.02 28.91
C LEU A 326 -22.33 -3.59 29.14
N VAL A 327 -22.57 -2.84 28.07
CA VAL A 327 -23.15 -1.50 28.11
C VAL A 327 -24.67 -1.57 28.26
N ASP A 328 -25.32 -2.57 27.66
CA ASP A 328 -26.76 -2.80 27.78
C ASP A 328 -27.15 -3.31 29.17
N ASP A 329 -26.28 -4.11 29.81
CA ASP A 329 -26.43 -4.55 31.21
C ASP A 329 -26.09 -3.45 32.24
N TYR A 330 -25.74 -2.24 31.79
CA TYR A 330 -25.37 -1.12 32.67
C TYR A 330 -26.60 -0.42 33.25
N ASP A 331 -26.87 -0.69 34.54
CA ASP A 331 -27.86 0.06 35.31
C ASP A 331 -27.27 1.41 35.77
N VAL A 332 -27.93 2.51 35.39
CA VAL A 332 -27.44 3.90 35.51
C VAL A 332 -27.18 4.32 36.97
N ASP A 333 -27.77 3.61 37.93
CA ASP A 333 -27.70 3.92 39.37
C ASP A 333 -26.42 3.42 40.07
N ASN A 334 -25.52 2.71 39.38
CA ASN A 334 -24.25 2.30 39.99
C ASN A 334 -23.22 3.44 39.95
N GLU A 335 -22.89 4.02 41.12
CA GLU A 335 -21.85 5.04 41.32
C GLU A 335 -20.41 4.52 41.06
N VAL A 336 -20.12 4.05 39.86
CA VAL A 336 -18.76 3.66 39.49
C VAL A 336 -18.01 4.89 39.01
N LYS A 337 -16.98 5.27 39.77
CA LYS A 337 -16.23 6.52 39.58
C LYS A 337 -15.43 6.58 38.28
N TYR A 338 -15.11 5.44 37.65
CA TYR A 338 -14.27 5.40 36.46
C TYR A 338 -14.69 4.31 35.46
N PRO A 339 -14.90 4.64 34.17
CA PRO A 339 -15.28 3.69 33.13
C PRO A 339 -14.21 2.59 32.90
N GLU A 340 -12.96 2.82 33.30
CA GLU A 340 -11.86 1.86 33.18
C GLU A 340 -11.97 0.64 34.12
N ASP A 341 -12.76 0.74 35.19
CA ASP A 341 -12.93 -0.33 36.17
C ASP A 341 -13.92 -1.42 35.71
N PHE A 342 -14.74 -1.12 34.70
CA PHE A 342 -15.72 -2.04 34.14
C PHE A 342 -15.12 -3.09 33.22
N ILE A 343 -14.05 -2.74 32.51
CA ILE A 343 -13.44 -3.65 31.54
C ILE A 343 -12.72 -4.74 32.33
N PRO A 344 -13.20 -6.01 32.30
CA PRO A 344 -12.54 -7.07 33.04
C PRO A 344 -11.07 -7.13 32.61
N LYS A 345 -10.15 -7.26 33.57
CA LYS A 345 -8.70 -7.30 33.30
C LYS A 345 -8.34 -8.33 32.21
N SER A 346 -9.12 -9.41 32.12
CA SER A 346 -9.00 -10.45 31.10
C SER A 346 -9.35 -9.97 29.69
N VAL A 347 -10.38 -9.12 29.52
CA VAL A 347 -10.77 -8.51 28.23
C VAL A 347 -9.72 -7.49 27.80
N LYS A 348 -9.26 -6.64 28.73
CA LYS A 348 -8.18 -5.68 28.47
C LYS A 348 -6.89 -6.37 28.02
N ALA A 349 -6.51 -7.47 28.67
CA ALA A 349 -5.34 -8.25 28.30
C ALA A 349 -5.47 -8.91 26.92
N LYS A 350 -6.66 -9.46 26.57
CA LYS A 350 -6.93 -10.02 25.24
C LYS A 350 -6.89 -8.94 24.15
N PHE A 351 -7.41 -7.75 24.43
CA PHE A 351 -7.38 -6.62 23.52
C PHE A 351 -5.94 -6.14 23.25
N GLU A 352 -5.14 -5.96 24.30
CA GLU A 352 -3.72 -5.57 24.16
C GLU A 352 -2.90 -6.66 23.43
N ALA A 353 -3.16 -7.93 23.70
CA ALA A 353 -2.54 -9.03 22.95
C ALA A 353 -2.90 -8.98 21.46
N SER A 354 -4.16 -8.66 21.14
CA SER A 354 -4.65 -8.54 19.76
C SER A 354 -4.07 -7.31 19.06
N ARG A 355 -3.92 -6.17 19.75
CA ARG A 355 -3.18 -4.99 19.24
C ARG A 355 -1.72 -5.32 18.95
N LEU A 356 -1.08 -6.12 19.80
CA LEU A 356 0.31 -6.53 19.59
C LEU A 356 0.45 -7.48 18.39
N GLU A 357 -0.50 -8.40 18.19
CA GLU A 357 -0.60 -9.24 17.00
C GLU A 357 -0.82 -8.41 15.73
N LEU A 358 -1.69 -7.40 15.80
CA LEU A 358 -1.95 -6.48 14.69
C LEU A 358 -0.68 -5.71 14.30
N ARG A 359 0.04 -5.11 15.27
CA ARG A 359 1.30 -4.40 14.98
C ARG A 359 2.32 -5.31 14.29
N LYS A 360 2.44 -6.56 14.75
CA LYS A 360 3.33 -7.54 14.09
C LYS A 360 2.88 -7.83 12.65
N ALA A 361 1.58 -7.87 12.37
CA ALA A 361 1.07 -8.08 11.02
C ALA A 361 1.27 -6.83 10.13
N GLU A 362 1.13 -5.63 10.69
CA GLU A 362 1.36 -4.35 10.01
C GLU A 362 2.83 -4.18 9.59
N ASP A 363 3.78 -4.56 10.46
CA ASP A 363 5.21 -4.58 10.15
C ASP A 363 5.51 -5.51 8.98
N ILE A 364 4.91 -6.71 8.97
CA ILE A 364 5.03 -7.69 7.87
C ILE A 364 4.43 -7.12 6.58
N TYR A 365 3.24 -6.51 6.63
CA TYR A 365 2.60 -5.92 5.47
C TYR A 365 3.41 -4.78 4.86
N SER A 366 4.00 -3.94 5.71
CA SER A 366 4.89 -2.85 5.29
C SER A 366 6.16 -3.38 4.61
N GLU A 367 6.72 -4.50 5.08
CA GLU A 367 7.87 -5.15 4.47
C GLU A 367 7.52 -5.79 3.12
N VAL A 368 6.37 -6.47 3.02
CA VAL A 368 5.87 -7.07 1.77
C VAL A 368 5.57 -6.00 0.72
N LEU A 369 4.86 -4.93 1.10
CA LEU A 369 4.59 -3.81 0.19
C LEU A 369 5.88 -3.16 -0.31
N ARG A 370 6.88 -3.01 0.57
CA ARG A 370 8.18 -2.47 0.18
C ARG A 370 8.88 -3.37 -0.83
N GLU A 371 8.84 -4.68 -0.65
CA GLU A 371 9.47 -5.63 -1.57
C GLU A 371 8.72 -5.71 -2.91
N VAL A 372 7.38 -5.66 -2.90
CA VAL A 372 6.56 -5.58 -4.12
C VAL A 372 6.84 -4.28 -4.89
N ALA A 373 6.94 -3.15 -4.20
CA ALA A 373 7.26 -1.87 -4.82
C ALA A 373 8.66 -1.90 -5.46
N LYS A 374 9.65 -2.47 -4.76
CA LYS A 374 11.01 -2.67 -5.28
C LYS A 374 10.99 -3.57 -6.52
N HIS A 375 10.28 -4.69 -6.48
CA HIS A 375 10.15 -5.59 -7.63
C HIS A 375 9.48 -4.93 -8.84
N ARG A 376 8.48 -4.07 -8.63
CA ARG A 376 7.89 -3.28 -9.73
C ARG A 376 8.89 -2.29 -10.32
N LEU A 377 9.61 -1.56 -9.47
CA LEU A 377 10.65 -0.62 -9.92
C LEU A 377 11.76 -1.33 -10.71
N ASP A 378 12.21 -2.49 -10.26
CA ASP A 378 13.23 -3.28 -10.96
C ASP A 378 12.72 -3.75 -12.34
N ARG A 379 11.45 -4.18 -12.41
CA ARG A 379 10.80 -4.55 -13.68
C ARG A 379 10.68 -3.36 -14.63
N ASP A 380 10.23 -2.21 -14.15
CA ASP A 380 10.08 -0.99 -14.95
C ASP A 380 11.44 -0.49 -15.45
N MET A 381 12.47 -0.52 -14.61
CA MET A 381 13.85 -0.22 -15.05
C MET A 381 14.35 -1.19 -16.11
N ALA A 382 14.04 -2.49 -16.01
CA ALA A 382 14.42 -3.47 -17.01
C ALA A 382 13.73 -3.20 -18.36
N LEU A 383 12.44 -2.84 -18.33
CA LEU A 383 11.68 -2.44 -19.52
C LEU A 383 12.27 -1.17 -20.16
N ILE A 384 12.52 -0.12 -19.38
CA ILE A 384 13.13 1.13 -19.89
C ILE A 384 14.49 0.86 -20.53
N LYS A 385 15.32 0.00 -19.93
CA LYS A 385 16.61 -0.38 -20.52
C LYS A 385 16.44 -1.15 -21.83
N ALA A 386 15.50 -2.09 -21.88
CA ALA A 386 15.24 -2.86 -23.10
C ALA A 386 14.72 -1.96 -24.24
N GLU A 387 13.76 -1.08 -23.95
CA GLU A 387 13.22 -0.12 -24.91
C GLU A 387 14.27 0.89 -25.37
N GLY A 388 15.10 1.41 -24.46
CA GLY A 388 16.20 2.32 -24.80
C GLY A 388 17.26 1.66 -25.68
N LEU A 389 17.61 0.39 -25.41
CA LEU A 389 18.54 -0.37 -26.27
C LEU A 389 17.95 -0.67 -27.64
N MET A 390 16.65 -0.97 -27.73
CA MET A 390 15.95 -1.16 -29.00
C MET A 390 15.91 0.13 -29.84
N ALA A 391 15.70 1.28 -29.20
CA ALA A 391 15.75 2.58 -29.86
C ALA A 391 17.15 2.87 -30.42
N LEU A 392 18.20 2.69 -29.62
CA LEU A 392 19.59 2.86 -30.07
C LEU A 392 19.99 1.90 -31.19
N SER A 393 19.48 0.67 -31.17
CA SER A 393 19.70 -0.30 -32.25
C SER A 393 19.00 0.08 -33.55
N SER A 394 17.93 0.87 -33.49
CA SER A 394 17.18 1.34 -34.67
C SER A 394 17.81 2.58 -35.29
N ASP A 395 18.51 3.39 -34.49
CA ASP A 395 19.21 4.60 -34.92
C ASP A 395 20.63 4.33 -35.46
N LEU A 396 21.18 3.14 -35.25
CA LEU A 396 22.44 2.73 -35.87
C LEU A 396 22.21 2.53 -37.38
N PRO A 397 22.94 3.26 -38.26
CA PRO A 397 22.80 3.08 -39.69
C PRO A 397 23.09 1.62 -40.05
N PRO A 398 22.32 1.02 -40.97
CA PRO A 398 22.49 -0.38 -41.35
C PRO A 398 23.97 -0.60 -41.71
N PRO A 399 24.60 -1.69 -41.21
CA PRO A 399 26.01 -1.93 -41.43
C PRO A 399 26.25 -1.87 -42.92
N ILE A 400 27.03 -0.85 -43.35
CA ILE A 400 27.42 -0.68 -44.74
C ILE A 400 28.05 -2.01 -45.12
N ALA A 401 27.37 -2.77 -45.97
CA ALA A 401 27.84 -4.04 -46.45
C ALA A 401 29.17 -3.75 -47.16
N ALA A 402 30.27 -3.90 -46.43
CA ALA A 402 31.61 -3.81 -46.96
C ALA A 402 31.70 -4.95 -47.96
N THR A 403 31.42 -4.62 -49.21
CA THR A 403 31.65 -5.46 -50.37
C THR A 403 33.16 -5.57 -50.51
N PHE A 404 33.77 -6.43 -49.69
CA PHE A 404 35.11 -6.94 -49.93
C PHE A 404 35.05 -7.74 -51.22
N LYS A 405 35.19 -7.04 -52.35
CA LYS A 405 35.60 -7.64 -53.62
C LYS A 405 37.02 -8.13 -53.43
N THR A 406 37.16 -9.38 -53.02
CA THR A 406 38.38 -10.16 -53.19
C THR A 406 38.64 -10.29 -54.68
N SER A 407 39.44 -9.38 -55.22
CA SER A 407 39.99 -9.49 -56.57
C SER A 407 41.10 -10.54 -56.53
N ASN A 408 40.71 -11.80 -56.76
CA ASN A 408 41.66 -12.83 -57.19
C ASN A 408 41.94 -12.61 -58.68
N SER A 409 43.02 -11.89 -58.98
CA SER A 409 43.64 -11.87 -60.31
C SER A 409 44.43 -13.17 -60.51
N VAL A 410 43.97 -14.03 -61.40
CA VAL A 410 44.77 -15.11 -61.97
C VAL A 410 44.50 -15.14 -63.48
N SER A 411 45.60 -15.10 -64.24
CA SER A 411 45.78 -15.17 -65.71
C SER A 411 45.82 -13.84 -66.44
#